data_AF-A0A5E7XSR6-F1
#
_entry.id   AF-A0A5E7XSR6-F1
#
_cell.length_a   1.000
_cell.length_b   1.000
_cell.length_c   1.000
_cell.angle_alpha   90.00
_cell.angle_beta   90.00
_cell.angle_gamma   90.00
#
_symmetry.space_group_name_H-M   'P 1'
#
loop_
_entity.id
_entity.type
_entity.pdbx_description
1 polymer ?
#
loop_
_entity_poly.entity_id
_entity_poly.type
_entity_poly.pdbx_seq_one_letter_code
_entity_poly.pdbx_strand_id
1 'polypeptide(L)'
;MWVRAIFGVALLSAGASCVPAPDVATQAVPPAKPIRDPRLLLTKLGLAVPEGPLAEAPSSPAAAVTQGQLPAAPPFVETTYTPDAAARARDCLTAAVYYEARSEAPDGQRAVAQVVLNRVRNRAFPNTVCGVVYQGSNRRTGCQFSFTCDGSLYRPREPRAWDRARSIADAALSGSVFAEVGSATSYHTTAILPWWAPSLARVATIGAHVFYRWRSNLESALSYGQRYAGVEPVIGASPASVGREAVAAAFGVQVHYGSTDAQPAAAGKTADMAFGVAIHRGTGRAAVTTEPASSAVASDSVHGVRVHFGTRPATPEIGEATS
;
A
#
# COMPACT_ATOMS: atom_id res chain seq x y z
N MET A 1 -21.75 -14.66 95.70
CA MET A 1 -20.87 -15.24 94.66
C MET A 1 -20.82 -14.26 93.49
N TRP A 2 -19.68 -13.59 93.29
CA TRP A 2 -19.43 -12.68 92.18
C TRP A 2 -18.54 -13.40 91.16
N VAL A 3 -18.92 -13.43 89.88
CA VAL A 3 -18.04 -13.85 88.79
C VAL A 3 -17.86 -12.66 87.85
N ARG A 4 -16.65 -12.11 87.83
CA ARG A 4 -16.22 -11.06 86.90
C ARG A 4 -15.71 -11.73 85.62
N ALA A 5 -16.36 -11.46 84.48
CA ALA A 5 -15.85 -11.81 83.17
C ALA A 5 -14.86 -10.74 82.69
N ILE A 6 -13.63 -11.16 82.36
CA ILE A 6 -12.59 -10.31 81.78
C ILE A 6 -12.69 -10.45 80.26
N PHE A 7 -13.07 -9.38 79.56
CA PHE A 7 -12.94 -9.30 78.10
C PHE A 7 -11.54 -8.79 77.76
N GLY A 8 -10.72 -9.66 77.18
CA GLY A 8 -9.41 -9.30 76.62
C GLY A 8 -9.56 -8.64 75.26
N VAL A 9 -9.05 -7.42 75.11
CA VAL A 9 -8.94 -6.71 73.83
C VAL A 9 -7.63 -7.14 73.18
N ALA A 10 -7.70 -7.79 72.01
CA ALA A 10 -6.54 -8.08 71.17
C ALA A 10 -6.11 -6.80 70.44
N LEU A 11 -4.92 -6.29 70.73
CA LEU A 11 -4.29 -5.23 69.94
C LEU A 11 -3.81 -5.82 68.60
N LEU A 12 -4.35 -5.33 67.48
CA LEU A 12 -3.75 -5.51 66.16
C LEU A 12 -2.64 -4.47 65.96
N SER A 13 -1.40 -4.94 65.87
CA SER A 13 -0.23 -4.14 65.50
C SER A 13 -0.18 -3.95 63.98
N ALA A 14 -0.56 -2.78 63.47
CA ALA A 14 -0.32 -2.41 62.08
C ALA A 14 1.15 -1.99 61.90
N GLY A 15 1.99 -2.90 61.42
CA GLY A 15 3.36 -2.58 61.02
C GLY A 15 3.38 -1.81 59.72
N ALA A 16 3.62 -0.50 59.77
CA ALA A 16 3.93 0.31 58.59
C ALA A 16 5.34 -0.06 58.08
N SER A 17 5.41 -0.91 57.06
CA SER A 17 6.67 -1.19 56.37
C SER A 17 7.00 -0.02 55.45
N CYS A 18 7.88 0.87 55.91
CA CYS A 18 8.47 1.94 55.10
C CYS A 18 9.50 1.35 54.14
N VAL A 19 9.06 0.72 53.06
CA VAL A 19 9.91 0.47 51.90
C VAL A 19 9.73 1.65 50.95
N PRO A 20 10.73 2.53 50.78
CA PRO A 20 10.66 3.58 49.78
C PRO A 20 10.55 2.94 48.40
N ALA A 21 9.57 3.38 47.60
CA ALA A 21 9.46 2.97 46.21
C ALA A 21 10.76 3.36 45.48
N PRO A 22 11.32 2.49 44.62
CA PRO A 22 12.47 2.87 43.82
C PRO A 22 12.10 4.08 42.96
N ASP A 23 12.90 5.13 43.04
CA ASP A 23 12.84 6.26 42.12
C ASP A 23 13.08 5.73 40.70
N VAL A 24 11.99 5.48 39.97
CA VAL A 24 12.05 5.26 38.53
C VAL A 24 12.34 6.62 37.92
N ALA A 25 13.62 6.99 37.91
CA ALA A 25 14.11 8.09 37.12
C ALA A 25 13.68 7.82 35.67
N THR A 26 12.71 8.61 35.20
CA THR A 26 12.32 8.67 33.80
C THR A 26 13.52 9.21 33.04
N GLN A 27 14.39 8.33 32.56
CA GLN A 27 15.43 8.72 31.62
C GLN A 27 14.74 9.27 30.38
N ALA A 28 14.75 10.60 30.26
CA ALA A 28 14.26 11.28 29.07
C ALA A 28 15.12 10.81 27.88
N VAL A 29 14.53 10.01 26.99
CA VAL A 29 15.18 9.59 25.76
C VAL A 29 15.53 10.86 24.97
N PRO A 30 16.81 11.12 24.66
CA PRO A 30 17.19 12.34 23.96
C PRO A 30 16.46 12.40 22.61
N PRO A 31 15.99 13.60 22.19
CA PRO A 31 15.21 13.72 20.97
C PRO A 31 16.02 13.24 19.77
N ALA A 32 15.41 12.39 18.94
CA ALA A 32 16.07 11.85 17.76
C ALA A 32 16.53 12.98 16.83
N LYS A 33 17.77 12.92 16.33
CA LYS A 33 18.28 13.90 15.37
C LYS A 33 17.62 13.69 14.00
N PRO A 34 17.27 14.76 13.27
CA PRO A 34 16.67 14.65 11.95
C PRO A 34 17.65 14.03 10.94
N ILE A 35 17.20 13.03 10.19
CA ILE A 35 17.94 12.45 9.08
C ILE A 35 17.73 13.32 7.85
N ARG A 36 18.82 13.92 7.35
CA ARG A 36 18.77 14.83 6.19
C ARG A 36 18.95 14.13 4.85
N ASP A 37 19.63 12.98 4.82
CA ASP A 37 19.79 12.17 3.62
C ASP A 37 18.46 11.48 3.28
N PRO A 38 17.82 11.81 2.14
CA PRO A 38 16.56 11.22 1.73
C PRO A 38 16.63 9.70 1.52
N ARG A 39 17.72 9.20 0.93
CA ARG A 39 17.87 7.76 0.66
C ARG A 39 18.01 6.99 1.96
N LEU A 40 18.82 7.49 2.88
CA LEU A 40 18.97 6.89 4.20
C LEU A 40 17.64 6.90 4.97
N LEU A 41 16.88 8.00 4.91
CA LEU A 41 15.58 8.12 5.56
C LEU A 41 14.59 7.08 5.02
N LEU A 42 14.44 6.97 3.70
CA LEU A 42 13.54 6.00 3.06
C LEU A 42 13.92 4.56 3.40
N THR A 43 15.22 4.24 3.32
CA THR A 43 15.74 2.90 3.68
C THR A 43 15.44 2.56 5.14
N LYS A 44 15.67 3.48 6.08
CA LYS A 44 15.37 3.25 7.49
C LYS A 44 13.87 3.14 7.79
N LEU A 45 13.03 3.77 6.97
CA LEU A 45 11.57 3.60 7.04
C LEU A 45 11.09 2.29 6.37
N GLY A 46 11.98 1.54 5.72
CA GLY A 46 11.60 0.32 4.98
C GLY A 46 10.74 0.61 3.75
N LEU A 47 10.86 1.80 3.18
CA LEU A 47 10.14 2.25 1.99
C LEU A 47 10.95 2.00 0.72
N ALA A 48 10.27 1.98 -0.43
CA ALA A 48 10.96 1.90 -1.71
C ALA A 48 11.79 3.17 -1.93
N VAL A 49 13.01 3.00 -2.45
CA VAL A 49 13.89 4.10 -2.86
C VAL A 49 13.81 4.18 -4.38
N PRO A 50 13.09 5.15 -4.98
CA PRO A 50 12.98 5.24 -6.42
C PRO A 50 14.33 5.51 -7.08
N GLU A 51 14.54 4.90 -8.24
CA GLU A 51 15.68 5.21 -9.10
C GLU A 51 15.58 6.66 -9.62
N GLY A 52 16.75 7.32 -9.72
CA GLY A 52 16.87 8.71 -10.19
C GLY A 52 17.20 9.75 -9.10
N PRO A 53 17.20 11.04 -9.45
CA PRO A 53 17.54 12.12 -8.52
C PRO A 53 16.42 12.32 -7.49
N LEU A 54 16.59 11.72 -6.32
CA LEU A 54 15.92 12.11 -5.07
C LEU A 54 16.70 13.32 -4.56
N ALA A 55 16.44 14.49 -5.14
CA ALA A 55 17.28 15.67 -5.05
C ALA A 55 17.89 15.89 -3.65
N GLU A 56 19.17 16.26 -3.62
CA GLU A 56 19.88 16.65 -2.40
C GLU A 56 19.21 17.90 -1.83
N ALA A 57 18.74 17.82 -0.59
CA ALA A 57 17.99 18.88 0.08
C ALA A 57 18.73 20.22 -0.04
N PRO A 58 18.13 21.31 -0.58
CA PRO A 58 18.72 22.62 -0.36
C PRO A 58 18.74 22.87 1.16
N SER A 59 19.91 23.21 1.68
CA SER A 59 20.18 23.55 3.08
C SER A 59 19.53 24.85 3.55
N SER A 60 18.65 25.46 2.75
CA SER A 60 17.88 26.62 3.18
C SER A 60 16.82 26.19 4.20
N PRO A 61 16.62 26.97 5.29
CA PRO A 61 15.45 26.76 6.13
C PRO A 61 14.25 26.81 5.19
N ALA A 62 13.43 25.76 5.21
CA ALA A 62 12.18 25.75 4.48
C ALA A 62 11.53 27.11 4.73
N ALA A 63 11.35 27.92 3.68
CA ALA A 63 10.57 29.14 3.78
C ALA A 63 9.31 28.73 4.53
N ALA A 64 9.11 29.34 5.70
CA ALA A 64 8.06 28.94 6.61
C ALA A 64 6.76 28.96 5.81
N VAL A 65 6.26 27.78 5.44
CA VAL A 65 4.92 27.66 4.91
C VAL A 65 4.05 27.98 6.12
N THR A 66 3.52 29.19 6.14
CA THR A 66 2.56 29.65 7.16
C THR A 66 1.50 28.56 7.32
N GLN A 67 1.25 28.16 8.57
CA GLN A 67 0.15 27.25 8.86
C GLN A 67 -1.13 27.85 8.27
N GLY A 68 -1.74 27.15 7.30
CA GLY A 68 -2.95 27.61 6.60
C GLY A 68 -2.88 27.63 5.08
N GLN A 69 -1.70 27.45 4.47
CA GLN A 69 -1.56 27.49 3.00
C GLN A 69 -0.88 26.24 2.43
N LEU A 70 -1.20 25.07 2.97
CA LEU A 70 -0.79 23.81 2.35
C LEU A 70 -1.71 23.55 1.16
N PRO A 71 -1.17 23.31 -0.05
CA PRO A 71 -2.01 22.93 -1.18
C PRO A 71 -2.74 21.63 -0.83
N ALA A 72 -4.05 21.62 -1.03
CA ALA A 72 -4.84 20.41 -0.92
C ALA A 72 -4.29 19.35 -1.89
N ALA A 73 -4.35 18.08 -1.49
CA ALA A 73 -4.05 17.00 -2.41
C ALA A 73 -5.00 17.05 -3.61
N PRO A 74 -4.56 16.64 -4.81
CA PRO A 74 -5.50 16.43 -5.91
C PRO A 74 -6.62 15.45 -5.48
N PRO A 75 -7.85 15.58 -6.00
CA PRO A 75 -8.88 14.57 -5.81
C PRO A 75 -8.38 13.18 -6.23
N PHE A 76 -8.69 12.16 -5.43
CA PHE A 76 -8.50 10.77 -5.84
C PHE A 76 -9.82 10.29 -6.41
N VAL A 77 -9.93 10.23 -7.73
CA VAL A 77 -11.06 9.56 -8.35
C VAL A 77 -10.61 8.14 -8.67
N GLU A 78 -11.16 7.19 -7.93
CA GLU A 78 -10.86 5.80 -8.16
C GLU A 78 -11.24 5.42 -9.60
N THR A 79 -10.26 4.92 -10.34
CA THR A 79 -10.45 4.40 -11.70
C THR A 79 -9.96 2.96 -11.70
N THR A 80 -10.77 2.04 -11.20
CA THR A 80 -10.49 0.59 -11.23
C THR A 80 -10.97 -0.02 -12.53
N TYR A 81 -10.30 -1.09 -12.96
CA TYR A 81 -10.68 -1.81 -14.19
C TYR A 81 -11.88 -2.75 -13.99
N THR A 82 -12.18 -3.14 -12.75
CA THR A 82 -13.28 -4.07 -12.44
C THR A 82 -14.05 -3.69 -11.16
N PRO A 83 -15.34 -4.05 -11.06
CA PRO A 83 -16.12 -3.84 -9.83
C PRO A 83 -15.52 -4.52 -8.60
N ASP A 84 -14.92 -5.70 -8.77
CA ASP A 84 -14.26 -6.43 -7.67
C ASP A 84 -13.04 -5.69 -7.15
N ALA A 85 -12.25 -5.09 -8.04
CA ALA A 85 -11.13 -4.25 -7.63
C ALA A 85 -11.64 -3.03 -6.84
N ALA A 86 -12.76 -2.43 -7.27
CA ALA A 86 -13.38 -1.31 -6.57
C ALA A 86 -13.85 -1.68 -5.16
N ALA A 87 -14.54 -2.82 -5.04
CA ALA A 87 -14.99 -3.34 -3.75
C ALA A 87 -13.80 -3.61 -2.81
N ARG A 88 -12.71 -4.19 -3.33
CA ARG A 88 -11.48 -4.43 -2.54
C ARG A 88 -10.82 -3.14 -2.08
N ALA A 89 -10.69 -2.14 -2.96
CA ALA A 89 -10.10 -0.84 -2.61
C ALA A 89 -10.87 -0.19 -1.45
N ARG A 90 -12.20 -0.16 -1.56
CA ARG A 90 -13.11 0.31 -0.51
C ARG A 90 -12.91 -0.46 0.79
N ASP A 91 -12.89 -1.79 0.76
CA ASP A 91 -12.78 -2.61 1.97
C ASP A 91 -11.42 -2.42 2.67
N CYS A 92 -10.34 -2.31 1.90
CA CYS A 92 -9.01 -2.02 2.43
C CYS A 92 -8.93 -0.63 3.05
N LEU A 93 -9.45 0.41 2.38
CA LEU A 93 -9.48 1.76 2.94
C LEU A 93 -10.37 1.85 4.18
N THR A 94 -11.52 1.18 4.16
CA THR A 94 -12.44 1.08 5.32
C THR A 94 -11.74 0.44 6.50
N ALA A 95 -11.01 -0.66 6.30
CA ALA A 95 -10.25 -1.31 7.36
C ALA A 95 -9.20 -0.36 7.95
N ALA A 96 -8.43 0.34 7.13
CA ALA A 96 -7.45 1.30 7.61
C ALA A 96 -8.10 2.40 8.45
N VAL A 97 -9.18 3.02 7.98
CA VAL A 97 -9.90 4.07 8.72
C VAL A 97 -10.47 3.53 10.04
N TYR A 98 -11.09 2.35 10.02
CA TYR A 98 -11.68 1.75 11.21
C TYR A 98 -10.62 1.44 12.28
N TYR A 99 -9.55 0.73 11.92
CA TYR A 99 -8.57 0.29 12.92
C TYR A 99 -7.68 1.42 13.44
N GLU A 100 -7.46 2.46 12.64
CA GLU A 100 -6.61 3.59 13.03
C GLU A 100 -7.38 4.74 13.69
N ALA A 101 -8.67 4.92 13.36
CA ALA A 101 -9.39 6.14 13.72
C ALA A 101 -10.88 5.94 14.07
N ARG A 102 -11.36 4.71 14.36
CA ARG A 102 -12.79 4.50 14.74
C ARG A 102 -13.27 5.35 15.93
N SER A 103 -12.36 5.67 16.86
CA SER A 103 -12.65 6.48 18.06
C SER A 103 -12.44 7.98 17.83
N GLU A 104 -11.97 8.38 16.65
CA GLU A 104 -11.78 9.78 16.30
C GLU A 104 -13.06 10.39 15.74
N ALA A 105 -13.15 11.72 15.82
CA ALA A 105 -14.16 12.49 15.10
C ALA A 105 -14.04 12.28 13.56
N PRO A 106 -15.08 12.61 12.77
CA PRO A 106 -15.05 12.45 11.31
C PRO A 106 -13.80 13.06 10.65
N ASP A 107 -13.41 14.28 11.08
CA ASP A 107 -12.04 14.70 11.41
C ASP A 107 -10.90 13.73 11.08
N GLY A 108 -10.51 13.00 12.13
CA GLY A 108 -9.36 12.11 12.12
C GLY A 108 -9.55 10.94 11.15
N GLN A 109 -10.77 10.48 10.94
CA GLN A 109 -11.05 9.41 9.97
C GLN A 109 -10.80 9.87 8.53
N ARG A 110 -11.26 11.08 8.16
CA ARG A 110 -10.96 11.71 6.86
C ARG A 110 -9.46 11.91 6.68
N ALA A 111 -8.77 12.33 7.74
CA ALA A 111 -7.33 12.53 7.73
C ALA A 111 -6.55 11.23 7.46
N VAL A 112 -6.91 10.11 8.11
CA VAL A 112 -6.31 8.79 7.86
C VAL A 112 -6.57 8.33 6.43
N ALA A 113 -7.82 8.45 5.95
CA ALA A 113 -8.16 8.09 4.57
C ALA A 113 -7.31 8.86 3.56
N GLN A 114 -7.17 10.18 3.77
CA GLN A 114 -6.36 11.03 2.91
C GLN A 114 -4.87 10.63 2.91
N VAL A 115 -4.30 10.26 4.06
CA VAL A 115 -2.92 9.77 4.14
C VAL A 115 -2.72 8.50 3.31
N VAL A 116 -3.65 7.54 3.37
CA VAL A 116 -3.60 6.32 2.55
C VAL A 116 -3.58 6.68 1.06
N LEU A 117 -4.47 7.57 0.62
CA LEU A 117 -4.55 7.98 -0.79
C LEU A 117 -3.37 8.86 -1.24
N ASN A 118 -2.73 9.58 -0.32
CA ASN A 118 -1.47 10.28 -0.59
C ASN A 118 -0.34 9.27 -0.80
N ARG A 119 -0.28 8.20 0.00
CA ARG A 119 0.70 7.11 -0.16
C ARG A 119 0.51 6.38 -1.49
N VAL A 120 -0.73 6.06 -1.89
CA VAL A 120 -1.00 5.44 -3.20
C VAL A 120 -0.40 6.24 -4.36
N ARG A 121 -0.39 7.57 -4.22
CA ARG A 121 0.14 8.51 -5.22
C ARG A 121 1.59 8.91 -4.98
N ASN A 122 2.29 8.27 -4.05
CA ASN A 122 3.67 8.55 -3.71
C ASN A 122 4.60 7.40 -4.15
N ARG A 123 5.68 7.73 -4.86
CA ARG A 123 6.61 6.76 -5.47
C ARG A 123 7.36 5.87 -4.47
N ALA A 124 7.38 6.22 -3.19
CA ALA A 124 8.01 5.41 -2.14
C ALA A 124 7.09 4.29 -1.59
N PHE A 125 5.81 4.28 -1.98
CA PHE A 125 4.78 3.38 -1.49
C PHE A 125 4.14 2.57 -2.63
N PRO A 126 3.46 1.45 -2.32
CA PRO A 126 2.66 0.72 -3.29
C PRO A 126 1.61 1.61 -3.98
N ASN A 127 1.33 1.34 -5.25
CA ASN A 127 0.40 2.13 -6.08
C ASN A 127 -1.04 1.58 -6.08
N THR A 128 -1.41 0.84 -5.04
CA THR A 128 -2.75 0.24 -4.83
C THR A 128 -3.19 0.49 -3.39
N VAL A 129 -4.49 0.65 -3.13
CA VAL A 129 -5.00 0.94 -1.78
C VAL A 129 -4.68 -0.20 -0.83
N CYS A 130 -5.02 -1.44 -1.22
CA CYS A 130 -4.72 -2.62 -0.42
C CYS A 130 -3.22 -2.83 -0.24
N GLY A 131 -2.41 -2.57 -1.27
CA GLY A 131 -0.95 -2.64 -1.16
C GLY A 131 -0.38 -1.68 -0.12
N VAL A 132 -0.92 -0.46 0.00
CA VAL A 132 -0.53 0.50 1.05
C VAL A 132 -0.98 0.02 2.42
N VAL A 133 -2.24 -0.41 2.55
CA VAL A 133 -2.83 -0.80 3.84
C VAL A 133 -2.16 -2.04 4.42
N TYR A 134 -1.80 -3.01 3.58
CA TYR A 134 -1.13 -4.24 3.99
C TYR A 134 0.38 -4.21 3.77
N GLN A 135 0.96 -3.02 3.58
CA GLN A 135 2.39 -2.88 3.37
C GLN A 135 3.16 -3.44 4.57
N GLY A 136 4.01 -4.44 4.30
CA GLY A 136 4.85 -5.06 5.31
C GLY A 136 4.18 -6.15 6.14
N SER A 137 2.92 -6.51 5.87
CA SER A 137 2.20 -7.55 6.64
C SER A 137 2.88 -8.93 6.62
N ASN A 138 3.70 -9.18 5.61
CA ASN A 138 4.49 -10.38 5.41
C ASN A 138 5.97 -10.24 5.86
N ARG A 139 6.37 -9.09 6.41
CA ARG A 139 7.74 -8.83 6.88
C ARG A 139 7.87 -9.17 8.37
N ARG A 140 9.02 -9.69 8.76
CA ARG A 140 9.37 -9.87 10.18
C ARG A 140 9.68 -8.57 10.91
N THR A 141 10.00 -7.51 10.16
CA THR A 141 10.42 -6.21 10.69
C THR A 141 9.26 -5.31 11.13
N GLY A 142 8.02 -5.77 10.98
CA GLY A 142 6.81 -5.04 11.36
C GLY A 142 6.02 -4.54 10.15
N CYS A 143 4.86 -3.98 10.47
CA CYS A 143 3.79 -3.71 9.52
C CYS A 143 3.43 -2.23 9.55
N GLN A 144 3.09 -1.66 8.38
CA GLN A 144 2.81 -0.24 8.27
C GLN A 144 1.56 0.16 9.09
N PHE A 145 0.56 -0.70 9.09
CA PHE A 145 -0.63 -0.59 9.93
C PHE A 145 -0.65 -1.78 10.89
N SER A 146 -0.63 -1.53 12.20
CA SER A 146 -0.39 -2.60 13.20
C SER A 146 -1.47 -3.68 13.17
N PHE A 147 -2.72 -3.29 12.86
CA PHE A 147 -3.87 -4.19 12.82
C PHE A 147 -3.69 -5.36 11.83
N THR A 148 -2.82 -5.20 10.84
CA THR A 148 -2.51 -6.23 9.84
C THR A 148 -1.65 -7.36 10.40
N CYS A 149 -1.07 -7.19 11.60
CA CYS A 149 -0.12 -8.12 12.21
C CYS A 149 -0.34 -8.39 13.70
N ASP A 150 -1.11 -7.57 14.40
CA ASP A 150 -1.39 -7.70 15.84
C ASP A 150 -2.60 -8.59 16.18
N GLY A 151 -3.21 -9.21 15.17
CA GLY A 151 -4.38 -10.07 15.31
C GLY A 151 -5.72 -9.34 15.43
N SER A 152 -5.76 -8.02 15.28
CA SER A 152 -7.01 -7.23 15.36
C SER A 152 -8.06 -7.63 14.32
N LEU A 153 -7.64 -8.20 13.19
CA LEU A 153 -8.54 -8.72 12.17
C LEU A 153 -9.38 -9.93 12.63
N TYR A 154 -8.94 -10.66 13.65
CA TYR A 154 -9.68 -11.80 14.21
C TYR A 154 -10.75 -11.38 15.22
N ARG A 155 -10.76 -10.10 15.63
CA ARG A 155 -11.73 -9.59 16.60
C ARG A 155 -13.01 -9.14 15.87
N PRO A 156 -14.19 -9.35 16.47
CA PRO A 156 -15.44 -8.80 15.95
C PRO A 156 -15.36 -7.27 15.78
N ARG A 157 -15.96 -6.78 14.70
CA ARG A 157 -16.04 -5.35 14.39
C ARG A 157 -17.31 -4.76 14.99
N GLU A 158 -17.25 -3.52 15.45
CA GLU A 158 -18.43 -2.76 15.82
C GLU A 158 -19.15 -2.29 14.55
N PRO A 159 -20.41 -2.73 14.28
CA PRO A 159 -21.06 -2.46 13.00
C PRO A 159 -21.19 -0.96 12.68
N ARG A 160 -21.62 -0.16 13.64
CA ARG A 160 -21.83 1.29 13.42
C ARG A 160 -20.54 2.03 13.13
N ALA A 161 -19.45 1.70 13.82
CA ALA A 161 -18.14 2.30 13.55
C ALA A 161 -17.58 1.85 12.20
N TRP A 162 -17.83 0.59 11.81
CA TRP A 162 -17.47 0.09 10.48
C TRP A 162 -18.20 0.85 9.37
N ASP A 163 -19.51 1.05 9.50
CA ASP A 163 -20.31 1.77 8.50
C ASP A 163 -19.87 3.24 8.37
N ARG A 164 -19.52 3.90 9.47
CA ARG A 164 -18.93 5.26 9.44
C ARG A 164 -17.60 5.28 8.69
N ALA A 165 -16.70 4.35 9.00
CA ALA A 165 -15.42 4.24 8.32
C ALA A 165 -15.60 3.97 6.82
N ARG A 166 -16.59 3.13 6.46
CA ARG A 166 -16.92 2.80 5.07
C ARG A 166 -17.43 4.01 4.30
N SER A 167 -18.33 4.79 4.90
CA SER A 167 -18.84 6.03 4.29
C SER A 167 -17.72 7.04 4.02
N ILE A 168 -16.74 7.15 4.92
CA ILE A 168 -15.57 8.01 4.73
C ILE A 168 -14.65 7.49 3.62
N ALA A 169 -14.43 6.17 3.58
CA ALA A 169 -13.67 5.52 2.51
C ALA A 169 -14.32 5.76 1.14
N ASP A 170 -15.64 5.57 1.03
CA ASP A 170 -16.42 5.83 -0.18
C ASP A 170 -16.27 7.29 -0.64
N ALA A 171 -16.45 8.25 0.28
CA ALA A 171 -16.30 9.66 -0.03
C ALA A 171 -14.89 9.97 -0.55
N ALA A 172 -13.85 9.46 0.10
CA ALA A 172 -12.47 9.69 -0.29
C ALA A 172 -12.12 9.08 -1.66
N LEU A 173 -12.59 7.86 -1.93
CA LEU A 173 -12.40 7.17 -3.22
C LEU A 173 -13.18 7.83 -4.37
N SER A 174 -14.28 8.53 -4.05
CA SER A 174 -15.06 9.34 -4.99
C SER A 174 -14.49 10.74 -5.24
N GLY A 175 -13.36 11.10 -4.62
CA GLY A 175 -12.68 12.38 -4.86
C GLY A 175 -12.80 13.40 -3.73
N SER A 176 -13.45 13.07 -2.61
CA SER A 176 -13.44 13.96 -1.44
C SER A 176 -12.02 14.12 -0.90
N VAL A 177 -11.56 15.37 -0.80
CA VAL A 177 -10.22 15.71 -0.30
C VAL A 177 -10.32 16.31 1.09
N PHE A 178 -9.51 15.82 2.02
CA PHE A 178 -9.34 16.45 3.32
C PHE A 178 -8.10 17.36 3.31
N ALA A 179 -8.32 18.65 3.03
CA ALA A 179 -7.25 19.61 2.77
C ALA A 179 -6.31 19.88 3.96
N GLU A 180 -6.80 19.74 5.19
CA GLU A 180 -6.03 20.07 6.41
C GLU A 180 -4.78 19.21 6.59
N VAL A 181 -4.74 18.01 5.99
CA VAL A 181 -3.54 17.15 6.00
C VAL A 181 -2.71 17.23 4.72
N GLY A 182 -3.15 17.98 3.71
CA GLY A 182 -2.41 18.20 2.46
C GLY A 182 -1.80 16.93 1.87
N SER A 183 -0.47 16.93 1.70
CA SER A 183 0.34 15.82 1.19
C SER A 183 0.88 14.85 2.26
N ALA A 184 0.32 14.87 3.49
CA ALA A 184 0.81 14.03 4.57
C ALA A 184 0.84 12.54 4.20
N THR A 185 1.95 11.87 4.53
CA THR A 185 2.16 10.43 4.32
C THR A 185 2.42 9.69 5.62
N SER A 186 2.61 10.40 6.73
CA SER A 186 2.97 9.82 8.02
C SER A 186 2.19 10.51 9.13
N TYR A 187 1.83 9.77 10.17
CA TYR A 187 1.26 10.31 11.39
C TYR A 187 1.66 9.45 12.57
N HIS A 188 1.48 9.99 13.78
CA HIS A 188 1.55 9.23 15.02
C HIS A 188 0.59 9.82 16.04
N THR A 189 0.32 9.07 17.11
CA THR A 189 -0.49 9.56 18.22
C THR A 189 0.28 10.61 19.03
N THR A 190 -0.41 11.58 19.62
CA THR A 190 0.20 12.62 20.46
C THR A 190 0.91 12.07 21.70
N ALA A 191 0.66 10.81 22.07
CA ALA A 191 1.24 10.13 23.22
C ALA A 191 2.69 9.66 23.00
N ILE A 192 3.19 9.63 21.76
CA ILE A 192 4.54 9.15 21.44
C ILE A 192 5.28 10.12 20.51
N LEU A 193 6.60 10.03 20.47
CA LEU A 193 7.44 10.75 19.50
C LEU A 193 8.36 9.78 18.75
N PRO A 194 7.98 9.37 17.52
CA PRO A 194 8.79 8.46 16.71
C PRO A 194 10.11 9.10 16.24
N TRP A 195 11.15 8.29 16.08
CA TRP A 195 12.49 8.74 15.65
C TRP A 195 12.51 9.47 14.30
N TRP A 196 11.57 9.16 13.41
CA TRP A 196 11.48 9.75 12.08
C TRP A 196 10.80 11.12 12.08
N ALA A 197 10.00 11.45 13.11
CA ALA A 197 9.17 12.66 13.14
C ALA A 197 9.99 13.96 12.95
N PRO A 198 11.17 14.13 13.57
CA PRO A 198 12.02 15.31 13.36
C PRO A 198 12.54 15.45 11.93
N SER A 199 12.59 14.37 11.15
CA SER A 199 13.06 14.36 9.76
C SER A 199 11.99 14.85 8.76
N LEU A 200 10.72 14.92 9.20
CA LEU A 200 9.58 15.33 8.38
C LEU A 200 9.10 16.73 8.75
N ALA A 201 8.22 17.30 7.93
CA ALA A 201 7.53 18.55 8.24
C ALA A 201 6.17 18.25 8.86
N ARG A 202 5.91 18.76 10.07
CA ARG A 202 4.58 18.69 10.69
C ARG A 202 3.59 19.52 9.89
N VAL A 203 2.41 18.95 9.66
CA VAL A 203 1.30 19.54 8.91
C VAL A 203 0.26 20.10 9.87
N ALA A 204 -0.43 19.20 10.58
CA ALA A 204 -1.53 19.52 11.46
C ALA A 204 -1.60 18.50 12.62
N THR A 205 -2.39 18.84 13.64
CA THR A 205 -2.86 17.87 14.64
C THR A 205 -4.37 17.81 14.54
N ILE A 206 -4.90 16.63 14.22
CA ILE A 206 -6.33 16.36 14.10
C ILE A 206 -6.67 15.27 15.10
N GLY A 207 -7.52 15.59 16.06
CA GLY A 207 -7.82 14.71 17.19
C GLY A 207 -6.55 14.25 17.91
N ALA A 208 -6.37 12.95 18.07
CA ALA A 208 -5.22 12.37 18.75
C ALA A 208 -3.97 12.20 17.87
N HIS A 209 -4.00 12.66 16.61
CA HIS A 209 -2.95 12.37 15.63
C HIS A 209 -2.19 13.63 15.18
N VAL A 210 -0.87 13.51 15.06
CA VAL A 210 0.01 14.52 14.46
C VAL A 210 0.43 14.05 13.07
N PHE A 211 0.15 14.85 12.05
CA PHE A 211 0.39 14.52 10.64
C PHE A 211 1.66 15.17 10.10
N TYR A 212 2.34 14.46 9.20
CA TYR A 212 3.63 14.83 8.64
C TYR A 212 3.71 14.57 7.15
N ARG A 213 4.42 15.47 6.46
CA ARG A 213 4.78 15.37 5.04
C ARG A 213 6.30 15.37 4.84
N TRP A 214 6.73 14.97 3.66
CA TRP A 214 8.12 15.11 3.22
C TRP A 214 8.57 16.58 3.23
N ARG A 215 9.87 16.83 3.40
CA ARG A 215 10.42 18.19 3.35
C ARG A 215 10.86 18.53 1.93
N SER A 216 10.56 19.76 1.51
CA SER A 216 11.19 20.43 0.37
C SER A 216 11.17 19.55 -0.91
N ASN A 217 12.31 19.44 -1.58
CA ASN A 217 12.53 18.69 -2.81
C ASN A 217 12.18 17.19 -2.73
N LEU A 218 12.28 16.54 -1.56
CA LEU A 218 11.87 15.14 -1.40
C LEU A 218 10.36 14.99 -1.63
N GLU A 219 9.59 15.97 -1.17
CA GLU A 219 8.15 16.02 -1.41
C GLU A 219 7.85 16.12 -2.91
N SER A 220 8.56 17.01 -3.61
CA SER A 220 8.41 17.19 -5.06
C SER A 220 8.83 15.94 -5.85
N ALA A 221 9.86 15.23 -5.40
CA ALA A 221 10.37 14.04 -6.08
C ALA A 221 9.45 12.81 -5.92
N LEU A 222 8.72 12.73 -4.81
CA LEU A 222 7.95 11.53 -4.44
C LEU A 222 6.44 11.68 -4.57
N SER A 223 5.89 12.85 -4.24
CA SER A 223 4.44 13.03 -4.09
C SER A 223 3.76 13.23 -5.43
N TYR A 224 2.60 12.60 -5.63
CA TYR A 224 1.75 12.70 -6.81
C TYR A 224 2.38 12.29 -8.16
N GLY A 225 3.62 11.78 -8.16
CA GLY A 225 4.30 11.28 -9.36
C GLY A 225 3.91 9.84 -9.73
N GLN A 226 3.09 9.17 -8.91
CA GLN A 226 2.68 7.78 -9.12
C GLN A 226 1.20 7.70 -9.47
N ARG A 227 0.88 6.92 -10.50
CA ARG A 227 -0.51 6.60 -10.89
C ARG A 227 -1.01 5.40 -10.11
N TYR A 228 -2.28 5.45 -9.72
CA TYR A 228 -2.99 4.29 -9.17
C TYR A 228 -3.02 3.16 -10.20
N ALA A 229 -2.82 1.91 -9.75
CA ALA A 229 -2.67 0.78 -10.66
C ALA A 229 -3.98 0.40 -11.39
N GLY A 230 -5.15 0.76 -10.84
CA GLY A 230 -6.45 0.34 -11.35
C GLY A 230 -6.82 -1.11 -11.02
N VAL A 231 -5.95 -1.82 -10.31
CA VAL A 231 -6.15 -3.17 -9.76
C VAL A 231 -5.88 -3.16 -8.26
N GLU A 232 -6.44 -4.14 -7.55
CA GLU A 232 -6.16 -4.35 -6.12
C GLU A 232 -5.65 -5.77 -5.86
N PRO A 233 -4.54 -5.94 -5.11
CA PRO A 233 -4.04 -7.25 -4.72
C PRO A 233 -5.05 -8.02 -3.89
N VAL A 234 -5.03 -9.35 -4.03
CA VAL A 234 -5.69 -10.23 -3.07
C VAL A 234 -4.88 -10.22 -1.78
N ILE A 235 -5.52 -9.88 -0.67
CA ILE A 235 -4.88 -9.85 0.65
C ILE A 235 -4.39 -11.26 1.01
N GLY A 236 -3.11 -11.38 1.35
CA GLY A 236 -2.46 -12.67 1.63
C GLY A 236 -1.72 -13.30 0.44
N ALA A 237 -1.86 -12.76 -0.78
CA ALA A 237 -1.03 -13.13 -1.92
C ALA A 237 0.28 -12.30 -1.94
N SER A 238 1.40 -12.91 -2.33
CA SER A 238 2.70 -12.26 -2.29
C SER A 238 2.81 -11.12 -3.33
N PRO A 239 3.24 -9.89 -2.96
CA PRO A 239 3.25 -8.72 -3.86
C PRO A 239 4.08 -8.86 -5.12
N ALA A 240 5.03 -9.79 -5.15
CA ALA A 240 5.91 -10.03 -6.30
C ALA A 240 5.17 -10.55 -7.56
N SER A 241 3.93 -11.03 -7.41
CA SER A 241 3.10 -11.57 -8.50
C SER A 241 2.09 -10.55 -9.07
N VAL A 242 1.69 -9.55 -8.28
CA VAL A 242 0.49 -8.76 -8.56
C VAL A 242 0.70 -7.77 -9.71
N GLY A 243 1.93 -7.32 -9.97
CA GLY A 243 2.18 -6.31 -11.01
C GLY A 243 2.09 -6.82 -12.45
N ARG A 244 2.34 -8.11 -12.70
CA ARG A 244 2.44 -8.66 -14.07
C ARG A 244 1.30 -9.62 -14.40
N GLU A 245 0.90 -10.47 -13.47
CA GLU A 245 -0.23 -11.39 -13.67
C GLU A 245 -1.58 -10.67 -13.61
N ALA A 246 -1.77 -9.70 -12.70
CA ALA A 246 -3.05 -8.99 -12.61
C ALA A 246 -3.30 -8.09 -13.83
N VAL A 247 -2.24 -7.50 -14.39
CA VAL A 247 -2.32 -6.73 -15.64
C VAL A 247 -2.62 -7.67 -16.80
N ALA A 248 -1.94 -8.81 -16.89
CA ALA A 248 -2.20 -9.81 -17.92
C ALA A 248 -3.66 -10.32 -17.84
N ALA A 249 -4.14 -10.68 -16.65
CA ALA A 249 -5.51 -11.12 -16.41
C ALA A 249 -6.56 -10.05 -16.75
N ALA A 250 -6.29 -8.77 -16.46
CA ALA A 250 -7.18 -7.66 -16.83
C ALA A 250 -7.33 -7.49 -18.36
N PHE A 251 -6.33 -7.92 -19.14
CA PHE A 251 -6.38 -7.96 -20.60
C PHE A 251 -6.70 -9.35 -21.18
N GLY A 252 -7.12 -10.32 -20.35
CA GLY A 252 -7.42 -11.69 -20.80
C GLY A 252 -6.19 -12.50 -21.21
N VAL A 253 -4.98 -12.06 -20.84
CA VAL A 253 -3.72 -12.75 -21.13
C VAL A 253 -3.39 -13.71 -19.97
N GLN A 254 -3.33 -15.01 -20.27
CA GLN A 254 -2.79 -16.01 -19.34
C GLN A 254 -1.31 -16.22 -19.59
N VAL A 255 -0.49 -16.11 -18.54
CA VAL A 255 0.96 -16.33 -18.60
C VAL A 255 1.27 -17.62 -17.85
N HIS A 256 1.58 -18.70 -18.57
CA HIS A 256 2.07 -19.94 -17.96
C HIS A 256 3.58 -19.86 -17.75
N TYR A 257 4.01 -19.96 -16.49
CA TYR A 257 5.40 -20.23 -16.16
C TYR A 257 5.57 -21.75 -16.06
N GLY A 258 6.13 -22.36 -17.10
CA GLY A 258 6.51 -23.78 -17.04
C GLY A 258 7.59 -23.97 -15.98
N SER A 259 7.25 -24.63 -14.86
CA SER A 259 8.27 -25.28 -14.04
C SER A 259 8.67 -26.57 -14.75
N THR A 260 9.97 -26.75 -14.98
CA THR A 260 10.54 -28.04 -15.33
C THR A 260 10.26 -28.99 -14.18
N ASP A 261 9.22 -29.83 -14.32
CA ASP A 261 9.08 -31.19 -13.77
C ASP A 261 7.62 -31.63 -13.92
N ALA A 262 7.20 -31.94 -15.15
CA ALA A 262 6.04 -32.79 -15.41
C ALA A 262 6.05 -33.26 -16.87
N GLN A 263 6.23 -34.57 -17.06
CA GLN A 263 6.00 -35.28 -18.32
C GLN A 263 4.50 -35.19 -18.68
N PRO A 264 4.09 -34.92 -19.94
CA PRO A 264 2.68 -34.80 -20.28
C PRO A 264 2.02 -36.17 -20.44
N ALA A 265 0.97 -36.44 -19.67
CA ALA A 265 0.00 -37.48 -19.97
C ALA A 265 -1.05 -36.91 -20.94
N ALA A 266 -1.24 -37.60 -22.07
CA ALA A 266 -2.23 -37.26 -23.08
C ALA A 266 -3.65 -37.62 -22.63
N ALA A 267 -4.62 -36.74 -22.87
CA ALA A 267 -5.93 -36.99 -23.50
C ALA A 267 -7.03 -36.01 -23.04
N GLY A 268 -7.84 -35.53 -23.98
CA GLY A 268 -9.22 -35.10 -23.70
C GLY A 268 -9.58 -33.66 -24.07
N LYS A 269 -10.21 -33.48 -25.24
CA LYS A 269 -10.70 -32.23 -25.83
C LYS A 269 -11.71 -31.47 -24.95
N THR A 270 -11.58 -30.15 -24.87
CA THR A 270 -12.57 -29.16 -25.37
C THR A 270 -11.81 -27.92 -25.82
N ALA A 271 -12.10 -27.45 -27.03
CA ALA A 271 -11.41 -26.34 -27.68
C ALA A 271 -12.03 -25.02 -27.22
N ASP A 272 -11.32 -24.28 -26.38
CA ASP A 272 -11.52 -22.85 -26.25
C ASP A 272 -10.41 -22.19 -27.10
N MET A 273 -10.80 -21.37 -28.08
CA MET A 273 -9.85 -20.78 -29.03
C MET A 273 -9.01 -19.68 -28.34
N ALA A 274 -7.95 -20.10 -27.66
CA ALA A 274 -6.92 -19.21 -27.15
C ALA A 274 -5.92 -18.90 -28.27
N PHE A 275 -5.91 -17.65 -28.75
CA PHE A 275 -4.85 -17.15 -29.62
C PHE A 275 -3.57 -16.96 -28.77
N GLY A 276 -2.75 -18.01 -28.70
CA GLY A 276 -1.48 -17.97 -27.96
C GLY A 276 -0.39 -17.24 -28.74
N VAL A 277 0.24 -16.24 -28.11
CA VAL A 277 1.51 -15.66 -28.60
C VAL A 277 2.66 -16.55 -28.12
N ALA A 278 3.30 -17.28 -29.03
CA ALA A 278 4.50 -18.05 -28.74
C ALA A 278 5.74 -17.14 -28.74
N ILE A 279 6.34 -16.91 -27.57
CA ILE A 279 7.60 -16.15 -27.43
C ILE A 279 8.75 -17.15 -27.34
N HIS A 280 9.53 -17.29 -28.42
CA HIS A 280 10.76 -18.06 -28.40
C HIS A 280 11.88 -17.25 -27.72
N ARG A 281 12.36 -17.72 -26.56
CA ARG A 281 13.63 -17.24 -25.98
C ARG A 281 14.79 -18.02 -26.60
N GLY A 282 15.33 -17.52 -27.70
CA GLY A 282 16.57 -18.06 -28.27
C GLY A 282 17.79 -17.57 -27.48
N THR A 283 18.52 -18.47 -26.84
CA THR A 283 19.94 -18.26 -26.56
C THR A 283 20.70 -18.47 -27.86
N GLY A 284 21.39 -17.42 -28.33
CA GLY A 284 22.01 -17.42 -29.65
C GLY A 284 23.14 -18.46 -29.79
N ARG A 285 23.10 -19.21 -30.90
CA ARG A 285 24.30 -19.44 -31.71
C ARG A 285 23.88 -19.53 -33.18
N ALA A 286 24.44 -18.62 -33.97
CA ALA A 286 24.19 -18.52 -35.40
C ALA A 286 24.70 -19.76 -36.14
N ALA A 287 23.90 -20.26 -37.08
CA ALA A 287 24.39 -20.96 -38.26
C ALA A 287 23.56 -20.47 -39.45
N VAL A 288 24.24 -19.70 -40.31
CA VAL A 288 23.76 -19.22 -41.61
C VAL A 288 23.77 -20.40 -42.58
N THR A 289 22.67 -20.62 -43.28
CA THR A 289 22.64 -21.18 -44.65
C THR A 289 21.46 -20.57 -45.42
N THR A 290 21.64 -20.44 -46.72
CA THR A 290 21.14 -19.42 -47.66
C THR A 290 19.92 -19.82 -48.51
N GLU A 291 18.98 -18.87 -48.68
CA GLU A 291 18.14 -18.49 -49.87
C GLU A 291 17.05 -19.40 -50.51
N PRO A 292 16.06 -18.87 -51.31
CA PRO A 292 15.50 -17.50 -51.41
C PRO A 292 13.93 -17.37 -51.56
N ALA A 293 13.46 -16.10 -51.57
CA ALA A 293 12.17 -15.55 -52.10
C ALA A 293 10.85 -15.79 -51.30
N SER A 294 9.93 -14.84 -51.08
CA SER A 294 9.67 -13.48 -51.62
C SER A 294 8.81 -12.64 -50.64
N SER A 295 8.79 -11.31 -50.89
CA SER A 295 7.99 -10.24 -50.26
C SER A 295 8.39 -9.81 -48.84
N ALA A 296 9.30 -8.84 -48.80
CA ALA A 296 9.61 -8.06 -47.61
C ALA A 296 8.51 -7.02 -47.34
N VAL A 297 7.95 -7.02 -46.14
CA VAL A 297 7.29 -5.85 -45.54
C VAL A 297 8.18 -5.42 -44.37
N ALA A 298 8.67 -4.18 -44.42
CA ALA A 298 9.61 -3.63 -43.45
C ALA A 298 8.98 -3.55 -42.06
N SER A 299 9.66 -4.12 -41.06
CA SER A 299 9.35 -3.93 -39.64
C SER A 299 10.49 -3.14 -39.00
N ASP A 300 10.19 -1.95 -38.48
CA ASP A 300 11.14 -1.23 -37.63
C ASP A 300 11.11 -1.85 -36.23
N SER A 301 12.30 -2.17 -35.69
CA SER A 301 12.45 -3.00 -34.51
C SER A 301 13.15 -2.25 -33.39
N VAL A 302 12.49 -2.13 -32.24
CA VAL A 302 13.17 -1.90 -30.95
C VAL A 302 12.81 -3.07 -30.04
N HIS A 303 13.83 -3.83 -29.65
CA HIS A 303 13.78 -5.00 -28.76
C HIS A 303 12.90 -6.18 -29.20
N GLY A 304 13.36 -6.92 -30.21
CA GLY A 304 13.29 -8.39 -30.24
C GLY A 304 11.91 -9.08 -30.20
N VAL A 305 10.81 -8.37 -30.42
CA VAL A 305 9.46 -8.96 -30.52
C VAL A 305 8.95 -8.80 -31.95
N ARG A 306 8.66 -9.90 -32.63
CA ARG A 306 7.99 -9.91 -33.94
C ARG A 306 6.57 -10.43 -33.75
N VAL A 307 5.57 -9.59 -34.03
CA VAL A 307 4.14 -9.94 -33.95
C VAL A 307 3.62 -10.13 -35.37
N HIS A 308 3.01 -11.29 -35.64
CA HIS A 308 2.36 -11.57 -36.92
C HIS A 308 0.84 -11.41 -36.77
N PHE A 309 0.22 -10.60 -37.62
CA PHE A 309 -1.23 -10.50 -37.73
C PHE A 309 -1.70 -11.38 -38.89
N GLY A 310 -2.43 -12.46 -38.58
CA GLY A 310 -3.08 -13.29 -39.61
C GLY A 310 -4.35 -12.62 -40.12
N THR A 311 -4.50 -12.46 -41.44
CA THR A 311 -5.76 -12.06 -42.08
C THR A 311 -6.77 -13.21 -42.04
N ARG A 312 -8.05 -12.91 -41.75
CA ARG A 312 -9.16 -13.89 -41.73
C ARG A 312 -9.22 -14.70 -43.03
N PRO A 313 -9.51 -16.02 -43.00
CA PRO A 313 -9.88 -16.74 -44.21
C PRO A 313 -11.24 -16.24 -44.73
N ALA A 314 -11.36 -16.11 -46.05
CA ALA A 314 -12.59 -15.75 -46.74
C ALA A 314 -13.69 -16.81 -46.49
N THR A 315 -14.94 -16.35 -46.43
CA THR A 315 -16.13 -17.19 -46.21
C THR A 315 -16.35 -18.07 -47.45
N PRO A 316 -16.68 -19.37 -47.33
CA PRO A 316 -16.95 -20.18 -48.52
C PRO A 316 -18.28 -19.77 -49.16
N GLU A 317 -18.26 -19.47 -50.46
CA GLU A 317 -19.45 -19.32 -51.28
C GLU A 317 -20.24 -20.65 -51.32
N ILE A 318 -21.55 -20.54 -51.08
CA ILE A 318 -22.52 -21.63 -51.23
C ILE A 318 -22.90 -21.69 -52.71
N GLY A 319 -22.41 -22.70 -53.42
CA GLY A 319 -22.77 -22.97 -54.81
C GLY A 319 -24.16 -23.58 -54.93
N GLU A 320 -25.01 -22.92 -55.71
CA GLU A 320 -26.32 -23.35 -56.18
C GLU A 320 -26.16 -24.54 -57.16
N ALA A 321 -26.91 -25.63 -56.95
CA ALA A 321 -26.99 -26.74 -57.90
C ALA A 321 -28.44 -26.97 -58.32
N THR A 322 -28.77 -26.46 -59.49
CA THR A 322 -29.92 -26.81 -60.31
C THR A 322 -29.73 -28.16 -60.98
N SER A 323 -30.64 -29.11 -60.74
CA SER A 323 -31.32 -30.00 -61.73
C SER A 323 -32.16 -31.03 -60.99
#